data_AF-A0A158DUT6-F1
#
_entry.id   AF-A0A158DUT6-F1
#
_cell.length_a   1.000
_cell.length_b   1.000
_cell.length_c   1.000
_cell.angle_alpha   90.00
_cell.angle_beta   90.00
_cell.angle_gamma   90.00
#
_symmetry.space_group_name_H-M   'P 1'
#
loop_
_entity.id
_entity.type
_entity.pdbx_description
1 polymer ?
#
loop_
_entity_poly.entity_id
_entity_poly.type
_entity_poly.pdbx_seq_one_letter_code
_entity_poly.pdbx_strand_id
1 'polypeptide(L)'
;MYIRTADSSALPQAHSGGSPRRKEARRCVAFDLIVPGLDSSGAREVLAYAFGVGTQAYIVETSRLHECTTLYVETGSDDINDVIGTLTAHFPNATLGRVIRIDRITRP
;
A
#
# COMPACT_ATOMS: atom_id res chain seq x y z
N MET A 1 -42.08 -9.94 59.51
CA MET A 1 -40.71 -9.41 59.43
C MET A 1 -39.75 -10.59 59.37
N TYR A 2 -39.14 -10.85 58.20
CA TYR A 2 -38.02 -11.79 58.07
C TYR A 2 -36.98 -11.12 57.18
N ILE A 3 -35.78 -10.97 57.73
CA ILE A 3 -34.61 -10.34 57.10
C ILE A 3 -33.87 -11.46 56.36
N ARG A 4 -33.61 -11.30 55.06
CA ARG A 4 -32.57 -12.06 54.35
C ARG A 4 -31.66 -11.08 53.61
N THR A 5 -30.42 -11.09 54.05
CA THR A 5 -29.29 -10.32 53.55
C THR A 5 -28.43 -11.22 52.67
N ALA A 6 -27.93 -10.66 51.56
CA ALA A 6 -26.85 -11.12 50.68
C ALA A 6 -27.12 -12.44 49.91
N ASP A 7 -26.66 -12.65 48.67
CA ASP A 7 -25.62 -11.98 47.91
C ASP A 7 -25.94 -12.28 46.43
N SER A 8 -26.30 -11.26 45.63
CA SER A 8 -26.34 -11.41 44.18
C SER A 8 -25.01 -10.89 43.67
N SER A 9 -24.11 -11.83 43.43
CA SER A 9 -22.88 -11.66 42.67
C SER A 9 -23.22 -11.17 41.26
N ALA A 10 -23.38 -9.85 41.14
CA ALA A 10 -23.38 -9.16 39.87
C ALA A 10 -21.98 -9.33 39.28
N LEU A 11 -21.84 -10.30 38.39
CA LEU A 11 -20.71 -10.36 37.47
C LEU A 11 -20.62 -9.00 36.78
N PRO A 12 -19.49 -8.28 36.84
CA PRO A 12 -19.29 -7.13 35.99
C PRO A 12 -19.31 -7.64 34.56
N GLN A 13 -20.38 -7.33 33.81
CA GLN A 13 -20.37 -7.46 32.37
C GLN A 13 -19.23 -6.58 31.87
N ALA A 14 -18.12 -7.24 31.55
CA ALA A 14 -17.05 -6.67 30.78
C ALA A 14 -17.64 -6.25 29.44
N HIS A 15 -18.05 -4.99 29.34
CA HIS A 15 -18.19 -4.31 28.07
C HIS A 15 -16.79 -4.19 27.49
N SER A 16 -16.29 -5.29 26.92
CA SER A 16 -15.18 -5.30 25.99
C SER A 16 -15.64 -4.56 24.75
N GLY A 17 -15.69 -3.22 24.85
CA GLY A 17 -15.79 -2.30 23.73
C GLY A 17 -14.48 -2.32 22.95
N GLY A 18 -14.15 -3.48 22.37
CA GLY A 18 -13.20 -3.55 21.29
C GLY A 18 -13.85 -2.89 20.09
N SER A 19 -13.69 -1.58 19.95
CA SER A 19 -14.02 -0.88 18.70
C SER A 19 -13.40 -1.70 17.56
N PRO A 20 -14.19 -2.19 16.59
CA PRO A 20 -13.60 -2.88 15.45
C PRO A 20 -12.63 -1.87 14.83
N ARG A 21 -11.33 -2.18 14.88
CA ARG A 21 -10.26 -1.35 14.34
C ARG A 21 -10.56 -1.23 12.85
N ARG A 22 -11.32 -0.18 12.49
CA ARG A 22 -11.90 0.01 11.15
C ARG A 22 -10.70 0.16 10.25
N LYS A 23 -10.41 -0.88 9.47
CA LYS A 23 -9.32 -0.83 8.51
C LYS A 23 -9.67 0.27 7.53
N GLU A 24 -8.92 1.36 7.56
CA GLU A 24 -9.15 2.48 6.67
C GLU A 24 -8.58 2.10 5.29
N ALA A 25 -9.47 1.85 4.34
CA ALA A 25 -9.08 1.67 2.96
C ALA A 25 -8.68 3.04 2.39
N ARG A 26 -7.44 3.16 1.95
CA ARG A 26 -6.93 4.37 1.30
C ARG A 26 -6.97 4.18 -0.20
N ARG A 27 -7.46 5.18 -0.92
CA ARG A 27 -7.36 5.21 -2.38
C ARG A 27 -5.90 5.41 -2.76
N CYS A 28 -5.45 4.65 -3.74
CA CYS A 28 -4.08 4.70 -4.24
C CYS A 28 -4.07 4.51 -5.75
N VAL A 29 -2.99 4.94 -6.39
CA VAL A 29 -2.70 4.66 -7.80
C VAL A 29 -1.75 3.47 -7.87
N ALA A 30 -2.11 2.52 -8.72
CA ALA A 30 -1.23 1.43 -9.11
C ALA A 30 -1.01 1.42 -10.62
N PHE A 31 0.16 0.98 -11.06
CA PHE A 31 0.54 1.00 -12.46
C PHE A 31 1.60 -0.04 -12.81
N ASP A 32 1.67 -0.36 -14.11
CA ASP A 32 2.78 -1.12 -14.67
C ASP A 32 3.88 -0.15 -15.14
N LEU A 33 5.14 -0.45 -14.81
CA LEU A 33 6.31 0.34 -15.17
C LEU A 33 7.36 -0.55 -15.82
N ILE A 34 7.76 -0.22 -17.04
CA ILE A 34 8.86 -0.88 -17.74
C ILE A 34 10.09 0.02 -17.60
N VAL A 35 11.15 -0.50 -16.99
CA VAL A 35 12.38 0.24 -16.69
C VAL A 35 13.55 -0.36 -17.47
N PRO A 36 14.06 0.32 -18.51
CA PRO A 36 15.26 -0.10 -19.23
C PRO A 36 16.53 0.12 -18.40
N GLY A 37 17.51 -0.77 -18.52
CA GLY A 37 18.85 -0.62 -17.96
C GLY A 37 18.96 -0.73 -16.45
N LEU A 38 17.84 -0.86 -15.73
CA LEU A 38 17.84 -1.13 -14.29
C LEU A 38 17.34 -2.56 -14.01
N ASP A 39 18.07 -3.23 -13.13
CA ASP A 39 17.57 -4.45 -12.52
C ASP A 39 16.45 -4.16 -11.50
N SER A 40 15.82 -5.22 -11.03
CA SER A 40 14.70 -5.10 -10.09
C SER A 40 15.06 -4.44 -8.76
N SER A 41 16.29 -4.57 -8.28
CA SER A 41 16.74 -3.97 -7.02
C SER A 41 16.91 -2.46 -7.17
N GLY A 42 17.65 -2.02 -8.20
CA GLY A 42 17.86 -0.61 -8.47
C GLY A 42 16.54 0.12 -8.75
N ALA A 43 15.66 -0.49 -9.54
CA ALA A 43 14.35 0.10 -9.81
C ALA A 43 13.49 0.24 -8.53
N ARG A 44 13.53 -0.75 -7.63
CA ARG A 44 12.82 -0.67 -6.34
C ARG A 44 13.38 0.40 -5.41
N GLU A 45 14.69 0.57 -5.38
CA GLU A 45 15.34 1.61 -4.56
C GLU A 45 14.93 3.00 -5.04
N VAL A 46 14.98 3.25 -6.36
CA VAL A 46 14.54 4.53 -6.93
C VAL A 46 13.04 4.77 -6.68
N LEU A 47 12.19 3.73 -6.81
CA LEU A 47 10.76 3.85 -6.50
C LEU A 47 10.51 4.17 -5.01
N ALA A 48 11.24 3.53 -4.09
CA ALA A 48 11.12 3.79 -2.66
C ALA A 48 11.59 5.21 -2.31
N TYR A 49 12.65 5.70 -2.97
CA TYR A 49 13.11 7.08 -2.83
C TYR A 49 12.09 8.09 -3.38
N ALA A 50 11.57 7.85 -4.58
CA ALA A 50 10.69 8.77 -5.29
C ALA A 50 9.29 8.89 -4.66
N PHE A 51 8.72 7.77 -4.20
CA PHE A 51 7.35 7.72 -3.69
C PHE A 51 7.25 7.49 -2.16
N GLY A 52 8.35 7.15 -1.50
CA GLY A 52 8.41 6.97 -0.05
C GLY A 52 7.95 5.60 0.46
N VAL A 53 7.89 5.48 1.81
CA VAL A 53 7.76 4.24 2.61
C VAL A 53 6.47 3.44 2.36
N GLY A 54 5.47 4.01 1.67
CA GLY A 54 4.23 3.32 1.33
C GLY A 54 4.28 2.49 0.03
N THR A 55 5.31 2.69 -0.77
CA THR A 55 5.40 2.17 -2.14
C THR A 55 5.73 0.70 -2.15
N GLN A 56 4.97 -0.08 -2.92
CA GLN A 56 5.22 -1.49 -3.12
C GLN A 56 5.46 -1.74 -4.60
N ALA A 57 6.52 -2.48 -4.92
CA ALA A 57 6.90 -2.76 -6.29
C ALA A 57 7.19 -4.25 -6.49
N TYR A 58 6.39 -4.87 -7.32
CA TYR A 58 6.37 -6.31 -7.59
C TYR A 58 6.93 -6.55 -8.99
N ILE A 59 7.85 -7.50 -9.12
CA ILE A 59 8.40 -7.87 -10.43
C ILE A 59 7.32 -8.64 -11.18
N VAL A 60 6.95 -8.13 -12.35
CA VAL A 60 6.06 -8.82 -13.30
C VAL A 60 6.92 -9.62 -14.26
N GLU A 61 7.98 -9.02 -14.78
CA GLU A 61 8.86 -9.64 -15.77
C GLU A 61 10.27 -9.04 -15.70
N THR A 62 11.28 -9.84 -16.02
CA THR A 62 12.63 -9.34 -16.33
C THR A 62 13.04 -9.92 -17.68
N SER A 63 13.25 -9.06 -18.66
CA SER A 63 13.73 -9.44 -19.98
C SER A 63 15.21 -9.18 -20.11
N ARG A 64 16.00 -10.26 -20.23
CA ARG A 64 17.45 -10.15 -20.49
C ARG A 64 17.76 -9.75 -21.93
N LEU A 65 16.89 -10.08 -22.88
CA LEU A 65 17.09 -9.76 -24.29
C LEU A 65 16.99 -8.25 -24.55
N HIS A 66 16.07 -7.59 -23.85
CA HIS A 66 15.80 -6.16 -23.98
C HIS A 66 16.36 -5.34 -22.82
N GLU A 67 17.10 -5.98 -21.91
CA GLU A 67 17.69 -5.38 -20.71
C GLU A 67 16.70 -4.49 -19.94
N CYS A 68 15.48 -5.01 -19.72
CA CYS A 68 14.43 -4.26 -19.05
C CYS A 68 13.72 -5.07 -17.95
N THR A 69 13.23 -4.36 -16.95
CA THR A 69 12.42 -4.92 -15.87
C THR A 69 11.02 -4.31 -15.90
N THR A 70 9.99 -5.14 -15.88
CA THR A 70 8.60 -4.73 -15.75
C THR A 70 8.15 -4.92 -14.31
N LEU A 71 7.61 -3.86 -13.71
CA LEU A 71 7.17 -3.82 -12.33
C LEU A 71 5.70 -3.43 -12.27
N TYR A 72 4.93 -4.09 -11.40
CA TYR A 72 3.66 -3.58 -10.93
C TYR A 72 3.91 -2.78 -9.65
N VAL A 73 3.55 -1.51 -9.65
CA VAL A 73 3.83 -0.56 -8.59
C VAL A 73 2.52 -0.09 -7.98
N GLU A 74 2.43 -0.16 -6.65
CA GLU A 74 1.38 0.48 -5.87
C GLU A 74 1.98 1.62 -5.07
N THR A 75 1.46 2.83 -5.28
CA THR A 75 1.96 4.03 -4.59
C THR A 75 1.12 4.35 -3.36
N GLY A 76 1.62 5.29 -2.54
CA GLY A 76 0.81 5.92 -1.50
C GLY A 76 -0.04 7.11 -2.00
N SER A 77 0.13 7.54 -3.25
CA SER A 77 -0.57 8.69 -3.84
C SER A 77 -1.90 8.26 -4.44
N ASP A 78 -2.93 9.12 -4.35
CA ASP A 78 -4.21 8.96 -5.03
C ASP A 78 -4.37 9.90 -6.25
N ASP A 79 -3.38 10.76 -6.51
CA ASP A 79 -3.31 11.63 -7.68
C ASP A 79 -2.38 11.06 -8.76
N ILE A 80 -2.95 10.84 -9.95
CA ILE A 80 -2.23 10.34 -11.12
C ILE A 80 -1.23 11.36 -11.67
N ASN A 81 -1.50 12.66 -11.54
CA ASN A 81 -0.61 13.70 -12.06
C ASN A 81 0.69 13.75 -11.24
N ASP A 82 0.57 13.61 -9.91
CA ASP A 82 1.73 13.51 -9.02
C ASP A 82 2.56 12.26 -9.35
N VAL A 83 1.90 11.14 -9.67
CA VAL A 83 2.59 9.91 -10.10
C VAL A 83 3.35 10.12 -11.40
N ILE A 84 2.71 10.71 -12.41
CA ILE A 84 3.35 11.00 -13.70
C ILE A 84 4.53 11.96 -13.49
N GLY A 85 4.34 13.06 -12.76
CA GLY A 85 5.39 14.03 -12.46
C GLY A 85 6.60 13.36 -11.78
N THR A 86 6.35 12.56 -10.76
CA THR A 86 7.38 11.79 -10.04
C THR A 86 8.12 10.83 -10.98
N LEU A 87 7.39 10.07 -11.80
CA LEU A 87 8.01 9.14 -12.74
C LEU A 87 8.89 9.86 -13.77
N THR A 88 8.41 10.97 -14.33
CA THR A 88 9.19 11.73 -15.32
C THR A 88 10.48 12.34 -14.74
N ALA A 89 10.50 12.64 -13.44
CA ALA A 89 11.68 13.18 -12.77
C ALA A 89 12.75 12.11 -12.46
N HIS A 90 12.34 10.88 -12.15
CA HIS A 90 13.24 9.82 -11.66
C HIS A 90 13.51 8.71 -12.67
N PHE A 91 12.64 8.54 -13.68
CA PHE A 91 12.70 7.48 -14.67
C PHE A 91 12.56 8.04 -16.09
N PRO A 92 13.56 8.79 -16.60
CA PRO A 92 13.44 9.53 -17.86
C PRO A 92 13.21 8.64 -19.09
N ASN A 93 13.60 7.36 -19.01
CA ASN A 93 13.49 6.40 -20.11
C ASN A 93 12.50 5.26 -19.82
N ALA A 94 11.73 5.34 -18.74
CA ALA A 94 10.75 4.30 -18.42
C ALA A 94 9.44 4.50 -19.17
N THR A 95 8.76 3.38 -19.42
CA THR A 95 7.42 3.38 -20.00
C THR A 95 6.39 3.14 -18.91
N LEU A 96 5.48 4.09 -18.74
CA LEU A 96 4.28 3.93 -17.92
C LEU A 96 3.23 3.15 -18.72
N GLY A 97 2.86 1.98 -18.22
CA GLY A 97 1.85 1.12 -18.80
C GLY A 97 0.45 1.43 -18.28
N ARG A 98 -0.32 0.37 -18.01
CA ARG A 98 -1.66 0.48 -17.45
C ARG A 98 -1.62 1.20 -16.11
N VAL A 99 -2.56 2.13 -15.90
CA VAL A 99 -2.75 2.83 -14.62
C VAL A 99 -4.16 2.57 -14.12
N ILE A 100 -4.29 2.22 -12.84
CA ILE A 100 -5.57 1.95 -12.17
C ILE A 100 -5.61 2.62 -10.80
N ARG A 101 -6.82 2.93 -10.34
CA ARG A 101 -7.06 3.29 -8.95
C ARG A 101 -7.43 2.04 -8.16
N ILE A 102 -6.82 1.86 -7.00
CA ILE A 102 -7.06 0.73 -6.10
C ILE A 102 -7.41 1.25 -4.71
N ASP A 103 -8.14 0.45 -3.94
CA ASP A 103 -8.35 0.68 -2.51
C ASP A 103 -7.41 -0.23 -1.73
N ARG A 104 -6.43 0.37 -1.04
CA ARG A 104 -5.45 -0.37 -0.25
C ARG A 104 -5.78 -0.32 1.23
N ILE A 105 -5.95 -1.51 1.79
CA ILE A 105 -6.13 -1.69 3.23
C ILE A 105 -4.76 -1.57 3.89
N THR A 106 -4.45 -0.41 4.48
CA THR A 106 -3.23 -0.26 5.27
C THR A 106 -3.46 -0.87 6.66
N ARG A 107 -2.58 -1.80 7.07
CA ARG A 107 -2.59 -2.27 8.45
C ARG A 107 -1.95 -1.18 9.33
N PRO A 108 -2.60 -0.76 10.42
CA PRO A 108 -2.09 0.26 11.33
C PRO A 108 -0.93 -0.27 12.19
#